data_AF-A0A7C6JB97-F1
#
_entry.id   AF-A0A7C6JB97-F1
#
_cell.length_a   1.000
_cell.length_b   1.000
_cell.length_c   1.000
_cell.angle_alpha   90.00
_cell.angle_beta   90.00
_cell.angle_gamma   90.00
#
_symmetry.space_group_name_H-M   'P 1'
#
loop_
_entity.id
_entity.type
_entity.pdbx_description
1 polymer ?
#
loop_
_entity_poly.entity_id
_entity_poly.type
_entity_poly.pdbx_seq_one_letter_code
_entity_poly.pdbx_strand_id
1 'polypeptide(L)'
;MIELNLEKIQKNNWIQGTIVTDSLKETLMSGYQFYNNISGADLLVLYTHDCDLINLSLEKEPYAEFFCVKKIKKIDHNYSYGKNPRKMHLEIDGSIFEFDINKTLKIDRAILAKHTMESKRPKIPQKSMVRILKWLSRKY
;
A
#
# COMPACT_ATOMS: atom_id res chain seq x y z
N MET A 1 16.58 -18.48 12.41
CA MET A 1 16.26 -17.20 13.07
C MET A 1 15.28 -16.40 12.20
N ILE A 2 14.00 -16.79 12.18
CA ILE A 2 12.92 -16.15 11.40
C ILE A 2 11.86 -15.52 12.32
N GLU A 3 11.79 -15.94 13.59
CA GLU A 3 10.82 -15.48 14.60
C GLU A 3 10.86 -13.98 14.90
N LEU A 4 12.01 -13.32 14.72
CA LEU A 4 12.19 -11.93 15.16
C LEU A 4 11.39 -10.89 14.36
N ASN A 5 10.87 -11.23 13.17
CA ASN A 5 10.22 -10.26 12.27
C ASN A 5 8.70 -10.15 12.46
N LEU A 6 8.02 -11.21 12.93
CA LEU A 6 6.55 -11.23 13.03
C LEU A 6 6.02 -10.38 14.18
N GLU A 7 6.57 -10.61 15.37
CA GLU A 7 6.26 -9.80 16.55
C GLU A 7 6.54 -8.33 16.27
N LYS A 8 7.59 -8.03 15.49
CA LYS A 8 7.93 -6.66 15.09
C LYS A 8 6.92 -6.07 14.14
N ILE A 9 6.48 -6.77 13.08
CA ILE A 9 5.49 -6.23 12.13
C ILE A 9 4.17 -5.91 12.85
N GLN A 10 3.69 -6.82 13.72
CA GLN A 10 2.50 -6.59 14.52
C GLN A 10 2.68 -5.44 15.52
N LYS A 11 3.80 -5.44 16.26
CA LYS A 11 4.14 -4.37 17.22
C LYS A 11 4.36 -3.01 16.54
N ASN A 12 4.75 -3.03 15.28
CA ASN A 12 5.00 -1.84 14.46
C ASN A 12 3.74 -1.31 13.78
N ASN A 13 2.54 -1.87 14.08
CA ASN A 13 1.26 -1.41 13.56
C ASN A 13 1.15 -1.43 12.01
N TRP A 14 1.82 -2.37 11.36
CA TRP A 14 1.63 -2.60 9.93
C TRP A 14 0.36 -3.42 9.70
N ILE A 15 -0.64 -2.82 9.04
CA ILE A 15 -1.94 -3.43 8.74
C ILE A 15 -2.42 -2.98 7.36
N GLN A 16 -3.24 -3.79 6.70
CA GLN A 16 -3.82 -3.50 5.40
C GLN A 16 -4.57 -2.17 5.43
N GLY A 17 -4.31 -1.33 4.43
CA GLY A 17 -4.86 0.02 4.31
C GLY A 17 -4.03 1.10 5.02
N THR A 18 -2.90 0.75 5.65
CA THR A 18 -1.97 1.74 6.21
C THR A 18 -1.49 2.70 5.12
N ILE A 19 -1.54 3.99 5.42
CA ILE A 19 -1.04 5.06 4.56
C ILE A 19 0.35 5.48 5.05
N VAL A 20 1.31 5.52 4.12
CA VAL A 20 2.68 5.98 4.38
C VAL A 20 2.96 7.25 3.60
N THR A 21 3.46 8.27 4.29
CA THR A 21 3.77 9.61 3.76
C THR A 21 5.18 10.03 4.18
N ASP A 22 5.61 11.18 3.64
CA ASP A 22 6.79 11.93 4.11
C ASP A 22 8.11 11.14 4.04
N SER A 23 8.97 11.31 5.05
CA SER A 23 10.31 10.71 5.11
C SER A 23 10.28 9.18 5.10
N LEU A 24 9.27 8.55 5.70
CA LEU A 24 9.14 7.10 5.69
C LEU A 24 8.81 6.60 4.28
N LYS A 25 7.95 7.31 3.53
CA LYS A 25 7.69 7.00 2.12
C LYS A 25 9.00 7.04 1.32
N GLU A 26 9.77 8.12 1.42
CA GLU A 26 11.04 8.24 0.68
C GLU A 26 12.05 7.16 1.08
N THR A 27 12.11 6.81 2.38
CA THR A 27 12.95 5.71 2.87
C THR A 27 12.55 4.37 2.25
N LEU A 28 11.25 4.05 2.27
CA LEU A 28 10.71 2.82 1.70
C LEU A 28 10.87 2.76 0.18
N MET A 29 10.72 3.89 -0.51
CA MET A 29 10.85 3.96 -1.96
C MET A 29 12.33 3.92 -2.42
N SER A 30 13.25 4.57 -1.71
CA SER A 30 14.69 4.58 -2.07
C SER A 30 15.35 3.20 -1.98
N GLY A 31 14.84 2.32 -1.12
CA GLY A 31 15.25 0.92 -1.08
C GLY A 31 14.76 0.07 -2.26
N TYR A 32 13.96 0.62 -3.17
CA TYR A 32 13.37 -0.11 -4.28
C TYR A 32 14.10 0.07 -5.60
N GLN A 33 14.44 -1.05 -6.24
CA GLN A 33 15.20 -1.11 -7.49
C GLN A 33 14.56 -0.35 -8.67
N PHE A 34 13.24 -0.10 -8.63
CA PHE A 34 12.51 0.62 -9.69
C PHE A 34 11.97 1.99 -9.27
N TYR A 35 12.63 2.67 -8.32
CA TYR A 35 12.26 4.00 -7.82
C TYR A 35 11.83 4.99 -8.91
N ASN A 36 12.57 5.08 -10.02
CA ASN A 36 12.28 6.03 -11.10
C ASN A 36 10.91 5.82 -11.77
N ASN A 37 10.38 4.60 -11.79
CA ASN A 37 9.07 4.30 -12.39
C ASN A 37 7.89 4.70 -11.50
N ILE A 38 8.13 4.92 -10.21
CA ILE A 38 7.12 5.26 -9.20
C ILE A 38 7.33 6.64 -8.57
N SER A 39 8.35 7.37 -9.05
CA SER A 39 8.61 8.78 -8.74
C SER A 39 7.36 9.64 -8.92
N GLY A 40 7.07 10.50 -7.93
CA GLY A 40 5.91 11.38 -7.93
C GLY A 40 4.65 10.82 -7.27
N ALA A 41 4.74 9.74 -6.49
CA ALA A 41 3.67 9.31 -5.61
C ALA A 41 3.56 10.24 -4.39
N ASP A 42 2.33 10.65 -4.05
CA ASP A 42 2.07 11.48 -2.88
C ASP A 42 2.10 10.62 -1.60
N LEU A 43 1.62 9.38 -1.69
CA LEU A 43 1.57 8.44 -0.58
C LEU A 43 1.67 6.98 -1.03
N LEU A 44 1.96 6.09 -0.09
CA LEU A 44 1.84 4.64 -0.28
C LEU A 44 0.64 4.10 0.48
N VAL A 45 -0.05 3.12 -0.10
CA VAL A 45 -1.12 2.36 0.57
C VAL A 45 -0.76 0.89 0.61
N LEU A 46 -0.61 0.33 1.80
CA LEU A 46 -0.37 -1.10 1.98
C LEU A 46 -1.62 -1.90 1.60
N TYR A 47 -1.52 -2.83 0.65
CA TYR A 47 -2.66 -3.65 0.22
C TYR A 47 -2.51 -5.15 0.49
N THR A 48 -1.33 -5.63 0.88
CA THR A 48 -1.16 -6.99 1.38
C THR A 48 -2.12 -7.27 2.54
N HIS A 49 -2.73 -8.45 2.56
CA HIS A 49 -3.64 -8.84 3.62
C HIS A 49 -2.89 -9.01 4.95
N ASP A 50 -3.59 -8.76 6.06
CA ASP A 50 -3.00 -8.86 7.40
C ASP A 50 -2.42 -10.26 7.67
N CYS A 51 -3.07 -11.32 7.18
CA CYS A 51 -2.59 -12.70 7.30
C CYS A 51 -1.27 -12.93 6.57
N ASP A 52 -1.08 -12.34 5.39
CA ASP A 52 0.12 -12.50 4.58
C ASP A 52 1.27 -11.67 5.17
N LEU A 53 0.96 -10.52 5.78
CA LEU A 53 1.94 -9.71 6.52
C LEU A 53 2.55 -10.47 7.70
N ILE A 54 1.76 -11.28 8.40
CA ILE A 54 2.19 -12.05 9.57
C ILE A 54 2.53 -13.51 9.25
N ASN A 55 2.51 -13.91 7.98
CA ASN A 55 2.80 -15.28 7.59
C ASN A 55 4.23 -15.67 7.99
N LEU A 56 4.39 -16.82 8.64
CA LEU A 56 5.67 -17.35 9.16
C LEU A 56 6.72 -17.60 8.08
N SER A 57 6.30 -17.84 6.84
CA SER A 57 7.23 -18.17 5.76
C SER A 57 7.64 -16.92 4.97
N LEU A 58 8.77 -16.32 5.34
CA LEU A 58 9.42 -15.29 4.53
C LEU A 58 9.90 -15.83 3.18
N GLU A 59 10.21 -17.13 3.09
CA GLU A 59 10.63 -17.75 1.83
C GLU A 59 9.49 -17.86 0.82
N LYS A 60 8.26 -18.08 1.27
CA LYS A 60 7.08 -18.18 0.40
C LYS A 60 6.47 -16.82 0.08
N GLU A 61 6.48 -15.90 1.06
CA GLU A 61 5.87 -14.56 0.91
C GLU A 61 6.81 -13.47 1.46
N PRO A 62 7.94 -13.16 0.80
CA PRO A 62 8.93 -12.22 1.35
C PRO A 62 8.47 -10.76 1.32
N TYR A 63 7.46 -10.43 0.52
CA TYR A 63 7.12 -9.04 0.19
C TYR A 63 5.79 -8.59 0.76
N ALA A 64 5.77 -7.37 1.28
CA ALA A 64 4.58 -6.56 1.44
C ALA A 64 4.42 -5.66 0.21
N GLU A 65 3.20 -5.48 -0.25
CA GLU A 65 2.87 -4.78 -1.47
C GLU A 65 2.08 -3.50 -1.18
N PHE A 66 2.50 -2.44 -1.85
CA PHE A 66 1.95 -1.10 -1.70
C PHE A 66 1.50 -0.56 -3.05
N PHE A 67 0.43 0.23 -3.06
CA PHE A 67 0.15 1.14 -4.17
C PHE A 67 0.95 2.42 -4.00
N CYS A 68 1.50 2.92 -5.10
CA CYS A 68 2.04 4.28 -5.21
C CYS A 68 0.92 5.19 -5.70
N VAL A 69 0.33 5.97 -4.79
CA VAL A 69 -0.94 6.67 -5.02
C VAL A 69 -0.68 8.16 -5.22
N LYS A 70 -1.45 8.76 -6.13
CA LYS A 70 -1.45 10.21 -6.37
C LYS A 70 -2.74 10.85 -5.85
N LYS A 71 -2.61 12.02 -5.23
CA LYS A 71 -3.75 12.88 -4.91
C LYS A 71 -4.07 13.73 -6.13
N ILE A 72 -5.32 13.70 -6.57
CA ILE A 72 -5.79 14.43 -7.75
C ILE A 72 -6.87 15.44 -7.36
N LYS A 73 -7.06 16.46 -8.21
CA LYS A 73 -8.03 17.55 -7.94
C LYS A 73 -9.47 17.21 -8.37
N LYS A 74 -9.65 16.29 -9.32
CA LYS A 74 -10.96 15.98 -9.92
C LYS A 74 -11.05 14.51 -10.32
N ILE A 75 -12.22 13.91 -10.10
CA ILE A 75 -12.55 12.58 -10.60
C ILE A 75 -12.79 12.65 -12.11
N ASP A 76 -12.03 11.86 -12.87
CA ASP A 76 -12.47 11.36 -14.17
C ASP A 76 -13.49 10.21 -13.99
N HIS A 77 -14.70 10.38 -14.52
CA HIS A 77 -15.78 9.40 -14.41
C HIS A 77 -15.54 8.10 -15.22
N ASN A 78 -14.55 8.08 -16.11
CA ASN A 78 -14.10 6.88 -16.79
C ASN A 78 -13.28 5.96 -15.88
N TYR A 79 -12.63 6.54 -14.86
CA TYR A 79 -11.82 5.82 -13.89
C TYR A 79 -12.53 5.65 -12.54
N SER A 80 -13.73 6.20 -12.38
CA SER A 80 -14.53 5.99 -11.16
C SER A 80 -15.20 4.61 -11.15
N TYR A 81 -15.57 4.15 -9.96
CA TYR A 81 -16.27 2.87 -9.73
C TYR A 81 -15.54 1.62 -10.25
N GLY A 82 -14.22 1.70 -10.48
CA GLY A 82 -13.42 0.58 -10.98
C GLY A 82 -13.86 0.10 -12.37
N LYS A 83 -14.39 1.00 -13.21
CA LYS A 83 -14.74 0.71 -14.62
C LYS A 83 -13.52 0.39 -15.48
N ASN A 84 -12.41 1.07 -15.21
CA ASN A 84 -11.15 0.80 -15.86
C ASN A 84 -10.37 -0.26 -15.07
N PRO A 85 -9.86 -1.32 -15.72
CA PRO A 85 -9.17 -2.40 -15.02
C PRO A 85 -7.76 -2.04 -14.56
N ARG A 86 -7.19 -0.93 -15.05
CA ARG A 86 -5.81 -0.52 -14.76
C ARG A 86 -5.70 0.72 -13.89
N LYS A 87 -6.70 1.61 -13.95
CA LYS A 87 -6.75 2.83 -13.16
C LYS A 87 -8.08 2.97 -12.42
N MET A 88 -8.02 3.47 -11.19
CA MET A 88 -9.20 3.77 -10.40
C MET A 88 -9.05 5.10 -9.67
N HIS A 89 -10.08 5.93 -9.77
CA HIS A 89 -10.25 7.11 -8.94
C HIS A 89 -11.19 6.80 -7.79
N LEU A 90 -10.76 7.12 -6.57
CA LEU A 90 -11.55 6.91 -5.36
C LEU A 90 -11.47 8.15 -4.47
N GLU A 91 -12.63 8.61 -4.00
CA GLU A 91 -12.72 9.65 -2.98
C GLU A 91 -12.71 9.01 -1.59
N ILE A 92 -11.85 9.53 -0.72
CA ILE A 92 -11.64 9.08 0.64
C ILE A 92 -11.51 10.33 1.51
N ASP A 93 -12.44 10.50 2.45
CA ASP A 93 -12.48 11.63 3.39
C ASP A 93 -12.33 13.01 2.70
N GLY A 94 -13.02 13.20 1.57
CA GLY A 94 -13.04 14.44 0.79
C GLY A 94 -11.79 14.68 -0.07
N SER A 95 -10.82 13.76 -0.08
CA SER A 95 -9.67 13.78 -0.99
C SER A 95 -9.82 12.73 -2.07
N ILE A 96 -9.41 13.05 -3.31
CA ILE A 96 -9.49 12.13 -4.44
C ILE A 96 -8.11 11.54 -4.71
N PHE A 97 -8.07 10.23 -4.85
CA PHE A 97 -6.85 9.46 -5.07
C PHE A 97 -6.92 8.65 -6.36
N GLU A 98 -5.83 8.65 -7.13
CA GLU A 98 -5.61 7.79 -8.29
C GLU A 98 -4.79 6.56 -7.89
N PHE A 99 -5.38 5.39 -8.10
CA PHE A 99 -4.72 4.09 -8.00
C PHE A 99 -4.43 3.57 -9.42
N ASP A 100 -3.23 3.07 -9.65
CA ASP A 100 -2.83 2.44 -10.91
C ASP A 100 -2.16 1.09 -10.61
N ILE A 101 -2.65 0.01 -11.22
CA ILE A 101 -2.16 -1.35 -10.99
C ILE A 101 -0.69 -1.54 -11.41
N ASN A 102 -0.16 -0.64 -12.25
CA ASN A 102 1.23 -0.65 -12.71
C ASN A 102 2.12 0.21 -11.81
N LYS A 103 1.53 0.93 -10.85
CA LYS A 103 2.22 1.75 -9.87
C LYS A 103 2.11 1.08 -8.50
N THR A 104 2.76 -0.07 -8.39
CA THR A 104 2.91 -0.80 -7.13
C THR A 104 4.37 -0.97 -6.75
N LEU A 105 4.57 -1.16 -5.46
CA LEU A 105 5.86 -1.28 -4.82
C LEU A 105 5.86 -2.55 -3.97
N LYS A 106 6.87 -3.41 -4.17
CA LYS A 106 7.12 -4.59 -3.33
C LYS A 106 8.26 -4.29 -2.38
N ILE A 107 8.01 -4.40 -1.08
CA ILE A 107 8.99 -4.13 -0.03
C ILE A 107 9.21 -5.41 0.76
N ASP A 108 10.48 -5.77 0.99
CA ASP A 108 10.82 -6.89 1.85
C ASP A 108 10.26 -6.68 3.27
N ARG A 109 9.57 -7.69 3.80
CA ARG A 109 8.98 -7.64 5.16
C ARG A 109 10.06 -7.43 6.23
N ALA A 110 11.30 -7.83 6.00
CA ALA A 110 12.43 -7.55 6.89
C ALA A 110 12.80 -6.06 6.93
N ILE A 111 12.53 -5.29 5.87
CA ILE A 111 12.65 -3.83 5.88
C ILE A 111 11.51 -3.24 6.71
N LEU A 112 10.27 -3.67 6.49
CA LEU A 112 9.12 -3.20 7.27
C LEU A 112 9.28 -3.46 8.78
N ALA A 113 9.83 -4.62 9.17
CA ALA A 113 10.09 -4.95 10.56
C ALA A 113 11.08 -4.00 11.28
N LYS A 114 11.89 -3.24 10.51
CA LYS A 114 12.80 -2.21 11.04
C LYS A 114 12.13 -0.86 11.27
N HIS A 115 10.93 -0.65 10.72
CA HIS A 115 10.22 0.61 10.79
C HIS A 115 8.91 0.45 11.57
N THR A 116 8.64 1.39 12.47
CA THR A 116 7.41 1.42 13.25
C THR A 116 6.47 2.45 12.66
N MET A 117 5.22 2.07 12.43
CA MET A 117 4.16 3.03 12.15
C MET A 117 3.68 3.65 13.45
N GLU A 118 3.68 4.98 13.49
CA GLU A 118 3.05 5.72 14.59
C GLU A 118 1.55 5.39 14.67
N SER A 119 1.06 5.18 15.88
CA SER A 119 -0.29 4.67 16.16
C SER A 119 -1.45 5.58 15.73
N LYS A 120 -1.17 6.83 15.32
CA LYS A 120 -2.18 7.82 14.89
C LYS A 120 -2.21 8.10 13.39
N ARG A 121 -1.49 7.32 12.57
CA ARG A 121 -1.42 7.59 11.12
C ARG A 121 -2.77 7.34 10.44
N PRO A 122 -3.08 8.12 9.38
CA PRO A 122 -4.30 7.92 8.62
C PRO A 122 -4.32 6.52 7.99
N LYS A 123 -5.49 5.90 8.01
CA LYS A 123 -5.74 4.58 7.42
C LYS A 123 -6.85 4.72 6.39
N ILE A 124 -6.75 3.99 5.29
CA ILE A 124 -7.87 3.87 4.35
C ILE A 124 -9.07 3.26 5.09
N PRO A 125 -10.24 3.94 5.11
CA PRO A 125 -11.45 3.39 5.70
C PRO A 125 -11.78 2.02 5.12
N GLN A 126 -12.21 1.09 5.96
CA GLN A 126 -12.43 -0.32 5.55
C GLN A 126 -13.35 -0.45 4.33
N LYS A 127 -14.41 0.37 4.25
CA LYS A 127 -15.33 0.40 3.09
C LYS A 127 -14.61 0.74 1.78
N SER A 128 -13.67 1.68 1.83
CA SER A 128 -12.83 2.07 0.69
C SER A 128 -11.82 0.98 0.36
N MET A 129 -11.23 0.34 1.37
CA MET A 129 -10.29 -0.76 1.17
C MET A 129 -10.95 -1.96 0.47
N VAL A 130 -12.17 -2.34 0.88
CA VAL A 130 -12.95 -3.40 0.20
C VAL A 130 -13.18 -3.07 -1.28
N ARG A 131 -13.45 -1.80 -1.61
CA ARG A 131 -13.61 -1.36 -3.01
C ARG A 131 -12.31 -1.49 -3.80
N ILE A 132 -11.18 -1.09 -3.21
CA ILE A 132 -9.84 -1.22 -3.81
C ILE A 132 -9.53 -2.69 -4.09
N LEU A 133 -9.74 -3.58 -3.10
CA LEU A 133 -9.47 -5.01 -3.26
C LEU A 133 -10.39 -5.66 -4.29
N LYS A 134 -11.69 -5.33 -4.29
CA LYS A 134 -12.64 -5.83 -5.30
C LYS A 134 -12.29 -5.35 -6.71
N TRP A 135 -11.73 -4.15 -6.84
CA TRP A 135 -11.24 -3.66 -8.12
C TRP A 135 -9.96 -4.40 -8.53
N LEU A 136 -9.01 -4.57 -7.62
CA LEU A 136 -7.76 -5.29 -7.85
C LEU A 136 -8.01 -6.76 -8.25
N SER A 137 -8.99 -7.43 -7.65
CA SER A 137 -9.35 -8.81 -7.97
C SER A 137 -9.98 -9.01 -9.35
N ARG A 138 -10.26 -7.95 -10.12
CA ARG A 138 -10.71 -8.05 -11.52
C ARG A 138 -9.55 -8.15 -12.50
N LYS A 139 -8.33 -7.90 -12.02
CA LYS A 139 -7.09 -8.04 -12.78
C LYS A 139 -6.62 -9.50 -12.85
N TYR A 140 -6.90 -10.25 -11.78
CA TYR A 140 -6.55 -11.66 -11.60
C TYR A 140 -7.76 -12.53 -11.87
#